data_AF-A0A7D8V4B7-F1
#
_entry.id   AF-A0A7D8V4B7-F1
#
_cell.length_a   1.000
_cell.length_b   1.000
_cell.length_c   1.000
_cell.angle_alpha   90.00
_cell.angle_beta   90.00
_cell.angle_gamma   90.00
#
_symmetry.space_group_name_H-M   'P 1'
#
loop_
_entity.id
_entity.type
_entity.pdbx_description
1 polymer ?
#
loop_
_entity_poly.entity_id
_entity_poly.type
_entity_poly.pdbx_seq_one_letter_code
_entity_poly.pdbx_strand_id
1 'polypeptide(L)' 'MATGPCGEEFKAAFSCFVYSEEEPKGIDCVEKFKAMQDCFREHPDVYGEGECGESPRTGGA' A
#
# COMPACT_ATOMS: atom_id res chain seq x y z
N MET A 1 -5.45 7.01 -0.60
CA MET A 1 -4.57 6.06 0.12
C MET A 1 -3.83 6.73 1.29
N ALA A 2 -3.02 7.78 1.08
CA ALA A 2 -2.24 8.42 2.15
C ALA A 2 -3.00 9.43 3.07
N THR A 3 -4.27 9.71 2.76
CA THR A 3 -5.17 10.55 3.55
C THR A 3 -6.29 9.64 4.03
N GLY A 4 -6.22 9.19 5.28
CA GLY A 4 -7.14 8.19 5.86
C GLY A 4 -6.60 7.60 7.17
N PRO A 5 -7.40 6.78 7.88
CA PRO A 5 -7.04 6.22 9.19
C PRO A 5 -5.80 5.32 9.15
N CYS A 6 -5.52 4.68 7.99
CA CYS A 6 -4.34 3.85 7.76
C CYS A 6 -3.19 4.59 7.04
N GLY A 7 -3.26 5.92 6.98
CA GLY A 7 -2.32 6.74 6.23
C GLY A 7 -0.92 6.78 6.86
N GLU A 8 -0.80 6.63 8.17
CA GLU A 8 0.49 6.57 8.87
C GLU A 8 1.24 5.27 8.52
N GLU A 9 0.52 4.14 8.52
CA GLU A 9 1.06 2.82 8.18
C GLU A 9 1.47 2.77 6.72
N PHE A 10 0.66 3.39 5.85
CA PHE A 10 1.01 3.57 4.44
C PHE A 10 2.30 4.38 4.28
N LYS A 11 2.42 5.53 4.96
CA LYS A 11 3.62 6.37 4.89
C LYS A 11 4.85 5.65 5.41
N ALA A 12 4.72 4.87 6.48
CA ALA A 12 5.80 4.09 7.07
C ALA A 12 6.27 2.94 6.15
N ALA A 13 5.33 2.21 5.54
CA ALA A 13 5.65 1.17 4.57
C ALA A 13 6.29 1.75 3.29
N PHE A 14 5.74 2.86 2.80
CA PHE A 14 6.21 3.49 1.56
C PHE A 14 7.55 4.19 1.75
N SER A 15 7.80 4.83 2.91
CA SER A 15 9.11 5.40 3.21
C SER A 15 10.17 4.31 3.32
N CYS A 16 9.86 3.18 3.97
CA CYS A 16 10.74 2.01 4.01
C CYS A 16 11.06 1.52 2.59
N PHE A 17 10.05 1.36 1.73
CA PHE A 17 10.26 0.96 0.33
C PHE A 17 11.15 1.94 -0.46
N VAL A 18 10.98 3.25 -0.26
CA VAL A 18 11.79 4.28 -0.94
C VAL A 18 13.26 4.23 -0.50
N TYR A 19 13.52 3.95 0.78
CA TYR A 19 14.88 3.84 1.32
C TYR A 19 15.49 2.43 1.22
N SER A 20 14.68 1.41 0.90
CA SER A 20 15.16 0.04 0.79
C SER A 20 16.11 -0.12 -0.41
N GLU A 21 17.33 -0.55 -0.12
CA GLU A 21 18.37 -0.87 -1.09
C GLU A 21 18.42 -2.37 -1.42
N GLU A 22 17.56 -3.17 -0.77
CA GLU A 22 17.47 -4.61 -1.01
C GLU A 22 16.92 -4.92 -2.41
N GLU A 23 17.32 -6.06 -2.97
CA GLU A 23 16.81 -6.55 -4.25
C GLU A 23 16.07 -7.88 -4.00
N PRO A 24 14.73 -7.90 -4.07
CA PRO A 24 13.81 -6.87 -4.55
C PRO A 24 13.51 -5.77 -3.51
N LYS A 25 13.33 -4.53 -3.99
CA LYS A 25 13.08 -3.35 -3.15
C LYS A 25 11.91 -3.57 -2.20
N GLY A 26 12.13 -3.27 -0.93
CA GLY A 26 11.14 -3.37 0.13
C GLY A 26 10.81 -4.78 0.58
N ILE A 27 11.63 -5.78 0.26
CA ILE A 27 11.51 -7.13 0.83
C ILE A 27 11.73 -7.14 2.35
N ASP A 28 12.56 -6.22 2.85
CA ASP A 28 12.77 -5.92 4.25
C ASP A 28 11.58 -5.18 4.89
N CYS A 29 10.73 -4.56 4.07
CA CYS A 29 9.59 -3.75 4.49
C CYS A 29 8.25 -4.51 4.46
N VAL A 30 8.25 -5.80 4.13
CA VAL A 30 7.02 -6.60 3.93
C VAL A 30 6.11 -6.59 5.17
N GLU A 31 6.68 -6.62 6.37
CA GLU A 31 5.90 -6.53 7.62
C GLU A 31 5.15 -5.20 7.75
N LYS A 32 5.71 -4.09 7.24
CA LYS A 32 5.04 -2.78 7.22
C LYS A 32 3.90 -2.76 6.22
N PHE A 33 4.11 -3.36 5.04
CA PHE A 33 3.03 -3.53 4.06
C PHE A 33 1.91 -4.43 4.57
N LYS A 34 2.24 -5.45 5.35
CA LYS A 34 1.25 -6.34 5.97
C LYS A 34 0.40 -5.58 6.98
N ALA A 35 1.01 -4.79 7.87
CA ALA A 35 0.27 -3.95 8.83
C ALA A 35 -0.67 -2.95 8.13
N MET A 36 -0.21 -2.34 7.04
CA MET A 36 -1.04 -1.46 6.22
C MET A 36 -2.23 -2.20 5.59
N GLN A 37 -2.01 -3.42 5.05
CA GLN A 37 -3.09 -4.24 4.50
C GLN A 37 -4.08 -4.68 5.58
N ASP A 38 -3.61 -5.02 6.78
CA ASP A 38 -4.46 -5.36 7.90
C ASP A 38 -5.34 -4.17 8.29
N CYS A 39 -4.77 -2.97 8.36
CA CYS A 39 -5.54 -1.75 8.61
C CYS A 39 -6.60 -1.49 7.52
N PHE A 40 -6.29 -1.73 6.24
CA PHE A 40 -7.29 -1.63 5.16
C PHE A 40 -8.42 -2.66 5.30
N ARG A 41 -8.14 -3.86 5.81
CA ARG A 41 -9.17 -4.88 6.09
C ARG A 41 -10.08 -4.49 7.26
N GLU A 42 -9.55 -3.76 8.24
CA GLU A 42 -10.33 -3.25 9.38
C GLU A 42 -11.24 -2.07 9.00
N HIS A 43 -10.92 -1.36 7.92
CA HIS A 43 -11.69 -0.20 7.43
C HIS A 43 -12.28 -0.43 6.02
N PRO A 44 -13.14 -1.45 5.81
CA PRO A 44 -13.77 -1.72 4.52
C PRO A 44 -14.76 -0.62 4.11
N ASP A 45 -15.21 0.21 5.02
CA ASP A 45 -16.06 1.38 4.76
C ASP A 45 -15.27 2.54 4.11
N VAL A 46 -13.98 2.69 4.45
CA VAL A 46 -13.11 3.75 3.91
C VAL A 46 -12.38 3.29 2.65
N TYR A 47 -11.96 2.03 2.62
CA TYR A 47 -11.13 1.46 1.56
C TYR A 47 -11.85 0.44 0.67
N GLY A 48 -13.12 0.12 0.95
CA GLY A 48 -13.84 -1.00 0.33
C GLY A 48 -15.02 -0.64 -0.59
N GLU A 49 -15.18 0.62 -1.03
CA GLU A 49 -16.16 0.94 -2.07
C GLU A 49 -15.49 1.32 -3.40
N GLY A 50 -15.47 0.35 -4.33
CA GLY A 50 -15.06 0.55 -5.72
C GLY A 50 -14.36 -0.66 -6.31
N GLU A 51 -15.15 -1.51 -6.96
CA GLU A 51 -14.79 -2.66 -7.78
C GLU A 51 -13.46 -2.50 -8.57
N CYS A 52 -12.74 -3.62 -8.68
CA CYS A 52 -11.77 -3.94 -9.73
C CYS A 52 -11.54 -2.86 -10.81
N GLY A 53 -10.41 -2.16 -10.73
CA GLY A 53 -9.74 -1.62 -11.91
C GLY A 53 -9.19 -0.21 -11.79
N GLU A 54 -7.93 -0.09 -11.33
CA GLU A 54 -6.88 0.51 -12.16
C GLU A 54 -5.51 0.17 -11.55
N SER A 55 -4.88 -0.86 -12.08
CA SER A 55 -3.46 -0.73 -12.37
C SER A 55 -3.40 0.05 -13.69
N PRO A 56 -3.03 1.34 -13.74
CA PRO A 56 -2.55 1.91 -14.98
C PRO A 56 -1.08 1.50 -15.10
N ARG A 57 -0.84 0.20 -15.27
CA ARG A 57 0.26 -0.22 -16.12
C ARG A 57 -0.37 -0.89 -17.32
N THR A 58 -0.35 -0.16 -18.43
CA THR A 58 -0.74 -0.54 -19.79
C THR A 58 -2.23 -0.54 -20.13
N GLY A 59 -2.78 0.66 -20.37
CA GLY A 59 -3.64 0.86 -21.54
C GLY A 59 -2.75 1.08 -22.76
N GLY A 60 -2.35 0.00 -23.43
CA GLY A 60 -1.70 0.07 -24.73
C GLY A 60 -2.76 0.05 -25.83
N ALA A 61 -2.89 1.17 -26.53
CA ALA A 61 -3.29 1.28 -27.94
C ALA A 61 -2.71 2.60 -28.47
#